data_AF-A0A0G3GHX3-F1
#
_entry.id   AF-A0A0G3GHX3-F1
#
_cell.length_a   1.000
_cell.length_b   1.000
_cell.length_c   1.000
_cell.angle_alpha   90.00
_cell.angle_beta   90.00
_cell.angle_gamma   90.00
#
_symmetry.space_group_name_H-M   'P 1'
#
loop_
_entity.id
_entity.type
_entity.pdbx_description
1 polymer ?
#
loop_
_entity_poly.entity_id
_entity_poly.type
_entity_poly.pdbx_seq_one_letter_code
_entity_poly.pdbx_strand_id
1 'polypeptide(L)'
;MQAELIVDARNAVGESPVWVAEENALYWVDIPSGGLQCWNAGTGQFKGWQAPEMLACLARHQDGGWVAGMESGFFRLHPHDDGSLDSELCASVEHSRPDMRLNDGRCDRQGRFWAGSMVLNMGANAEQGRLYRYERGQRSPVEAQLSGFIVPNGLGFSPDGRTMYLSDSHPLVQRIWAFDYDIDSGTPSNRRLFVDMQPLPGRPDGAAVDADGCYWICANDAGLIHRFTPDGRLDRSLSVPVKKPTMCAFGGSRLDTLFVTSIRPGDDTDPQSLAGGVFALNPGVKGLAEPAFGGLNHSAS
;
A
#
# COMPACT_ATOMS: atom_id res chain seq x y z
N MET A 1 4.04 -18.52 14.92
CA MET A 1 3.30 -17.27 15.18
C MET A 1 2.11 -17.30 14.24
N GLN A 2 0.88 -17.26 14.77
CA GLN A 2 -0.34 -17.37 13.97
C GLN A 2 -0.91 -15.98 13.75
N ALA A 3 -1.35 -15.67 12.52
CA ALA A 3 -2.07 -14.43 12.25
C ALA A 3 -3.49 -14.50 12.81
N GLU A 4 -3.87 -13.46 13.55
CA GLU A 4 -5.16 -13.32 14.20
C GLU A 4 -6.05 -12.39 13.39
N LEU A 5 -7.31 -12.75 13.20
CA LEU A 5 -8.30 -11.87 12.58
C LEU A 5 -8.65 -10.76 13.57
N ILE A 6 -8.40 -9.51 13.19
CA ILE A 6 -8.76 -8.34 14.01
C ILE A 6 -10.12 -7.76 13.61
N VAL A 7 -10.45 -7.78 12.31
CA VAL A 7 -11.71 -7.28 11.76
C VAL A 7 -12.16 -8.18 10.61
N ASP A 8 -13.36 -8.74 10.72
CA ASP A 8 -14.04 -9.41 9.60
C ASP A 8 -14.69 -8.36 8.68
N ALA A 9 -13.85 -7.59 7.97
CA ALA A 9 -14.28 -6.47 7.15
C ALA A 9 -14.95 -6.90 5.83
N ARG A 10 -14.75 -8.17 5.42
CA ARG A 10 -15.22 -8.76 4.16
C ARG A 10 -14.94 -7.87 2.93
N ASN A 11 -13.82 -7.16 2.93
CA ASN A 11 -13.47 -6.23 1.85
C ASN A 11 -13.33 -6.95 0.52
N ALA A 12 -13.83 -6.33 -0.54
CA ALA A 12 -13.62 -6.84 -1.89
C ALA A 12 -12.13 -6.82 -2.24
N VAL A 13 -11.47 -5.69 -1.97
CA VAL A 13 -10.01 -5.55 -2.02
C VAL A 13 -9.58 -4.63 -0.87
N GLY A 14 -9.33 -5.22 0.31
CA GLY A 14 -8.74 -4.49 1.42
C GLY A 14 -7.30 -4.10 1.06
N GLU A 15 -6.91 -2.84 1.23
CA GLU A 15 -5.60 -2.33 0.79
C GLU A 15 -5.11 -1.14 1.63
N SER A 16 -3.86 -0.73 1.40
CA SER A 16 -3.25 0.47 1.98
C SER A 16 -3.45 0.64 3.52
N PRO A 17 -3.18 -0.39 4.35
CA PRO A 17 -3.19 -0.25 5.79
C PRO A 17 -2.16 0.78 6.27
N VAL A 18 -2.57 1.71 7.12
CA VAL A 18 -1.72 2.72 7.76
C VAL A 18 -2.03 2.77 9.26
N TRP A 19 -1.01 2.56 10.08
CA TRP A 19 -1.11 2.70 11.53
C TRP A 19 -0.88 4.16 11.95
N VAL A 20 -1.82 4.72 12.72
CA VAL A 20 -1.73 6.07 13.31
C VAL A 20 -1.54 5.91 14.82
N ALA A 21 -0.32 6.16 15.29
CA ALA A 21 0.08 5.89 16.67
C ALA A 21 -0.65 6.79 17.68
N GLU A 22 -0.85 8.06 17.32
CA GLU A 22 -1.51 9.08 18.15
C GLU A 22 -2.98 8.73 18.40
N GLU A 23 -3.61 8.04 17.46
CA GLU A 23 -5.01 7.62 17.51
C GLU A 23 -5.17 6.16 17.99
N ASN A 24 -4.06 5.44 18.14
CA ASN A 24 -4.02 4.00 18.42
C ASN A 24 -4.95 3.21 17.48
N ALA A 25 -4.87 3.52 16.18
CA ALA A 25 -5.81 3.06 15.18
C ALA A 25 -5.14 2.63 13.87
N LEU A 26 -5.73 1.63 13.23
CA LEU A 26 -5.39 1.18 11.88
C LEU A 26 -6.44 1.71 10.91
N TYR A 27 -5.97 2.38 9.86
CA TYR A 27 -6.79 2.80 8.72
C TYR A 27 -6.46 1.95 7.51
N TRP A 28 -7.43 1.69 6.64
CA TRP A 28 -7.22 0.99 5.37
C TRP A 28 -8.37 1.30 4.40
N VAL A 29 -8.24 0.84 3.16
CA VAL A 29 -9.24 1.06 2.11
C VAL A 29 -9.89 -0.25 1.67
N ASP A 30 -11.09 -0.17 1.12
CA ASP A 30 -11.67 -1.20 0.26
C ASP A 30 -11.86 -0.62 -1.14
N ILE A 31 -10.96 -0.99 -2.06
CA ILE A 31 -10.77 -0.24 -3.32
C ILE A 31 -12.06 -0.16 -4.16
N PRO A 32 -12.70 -1.28 -4.53
CA PRO A 32 -13.82 -1.24 -5.46
C PRO A 32 -15.05 -0.57 -4.87
N SER A 33 -15.19 -0.60 -3.55
CA SER A 33 -16.31 0.04 -2.87
C SER A 33 -16.05 1.52 -2.58
N GLY A 34 -14.81 2.02 -2.70
CA GLY A 34 -14.45 3.39 -2.30
C GLY A 34 -14.48 3.60 -0.79
N GLY A 35 -14.36 2.52 -0.01
CA GLY A 35 -14.46 2.58 1.45
C GLY A 35 -13.15 3.02 2.11
N LEU A 36 -13.21 4.03 2.99
CA LEU A 36 -12.18 4.31 3.99
C LEU A 36 -12.61 3.68 5.31
N GLN A 37 -11.75 2.91 5.96
CA GLN A 37 -12.08 2.17 7.18
C GLN A 37 -11.09 2.46 8.30
N CYS A 38 -11.54 2.35 9.54
CA CYS A 38 -10.74 2.55 10.75
C CYS A 38 -11.11 1.52 11.81
N TRP A 39 -10.09 0.96 12.46
CA TRP A 39 -10.22 0.14 13.65
C TRP A 39 -9.35 0.70 14.76
N ASN A 40 -9.95 0.97 15.93
CA ASN A 40 -9.24 1.43 17.10
C ASN A 40 -8.80 0.24 17.97
N ALA A 41 -7.49 0.11 18.18
CA ALA A 41 -6.92 -1.03 18.93
C ALA A 41 -7.22 -0.98 20.44
N GLY A 42 -7.53 0.19 20.98
CA GLY A 42 -7.82 0.37 22.41
C GLY A 42 -9.28 0.07 22.77
N THR A 43 -10.22 0.43 21.90
CA THR A 43 -11.67 0.28 22.13
C THR A 43 -12.29 -0.88 21.36
N GLY A 44 -11.62 -1.38 20.32
CA GLY A 44 -12.17 -2.35 19.37
C GLY A 44 -13.22 -1.75 18.42
N GLN A 45 -13.45 -0.44 18.46
CA GLN A 45 -14.43 0.21 17.60
C GLN A 45 -13.99 0.18 16.14
N PHE A 46 -14.97 -0.03 15.27
CA PHE A 46 -14.83 0.00 13.82
C PHE A 46 -15.68 1.13 13.25
N LYS A 47 -15.11 1.94 12.35
CA LYS A 47 -15.76 3.03 11.63
C LYS A 47 -15.45 2.92 10.13
N GLY A 48 -16.36 3.44 9.31
CA GLY A 48 -16.20 3.48 7.86
C GLY A 48 -16.79 4.76 7.26
N TRP A 49 -16.22 5.16 6.13
CA TRP A 49 -16.61 6.32 5.33
C TRP A 49 -16.60 5.95 3.86
N GLN A 50 -17.39 6.68 3.07
CA GLN A 50 -17.57 6.42 1.65
C GLN A 50 -16.97 7.55 0.81
N ALA A 51 -16.01 7.21 -0.04
CA ALA A 51 -15.44 8.13 -1.02
C ALA A 51 -16.27 8.13 -2.33
N PRO A 52 -16.17 9.19 -3.16
CA PRO A 52 -17.00 9.32 -4.36
C PRO A 52 -16.57 8.41 -5.53
N GLU A 53 -15.35 7.86 -5.51
CA GLU A 53 -14.79 6.97 -6.52
C GLU A 53 -13.90 5.90 -5.85
N MET A 54 -13.38 4.91 -6.60
CA MET A 54 -12.50 3.88 -6.03
C MET A 54 -11.30 4.51 -5.30
N LEU A 55 -11.19 4.22 -4.01
CA LEU A 55 -10.16 4.73 -3.12
C LEU A 55 -9.05 3.69 -3.02
N ALA A 56 -7.90 3.96 -3.63
CA ALA A 56 -6.88 2.92 -3.85
C ALA A 56 -5.77 2.89 -2.80
N CYS A 57 -5.30 4.07 -2.38
CA CYS A 57 -4.25 4.19 -1.37
C CYS A 57 -4.36 5.50 -0.60
N LEU A 58 -3.74 5.54 0.59
CA LEU A 58 -3.74 6.69 1.47
C LEU A 58 -2.41 6.85 2.22
N ALA A 59 -2.11 8.09 2.60
CA ALA A 59 -1.08 8.41 3.58
C ALA A 59 -1.58 9.52 4.50
N ARG A 60 -1.13 9.50 5.76
CA ARG A 60 -1.53 10.53 6.72
C ARG A 60 -1.05 11.88 6.22
N HIS A 61 -1.92 12.87 6.22
CA HIS A 61 -1.55 14.23 5.84
C HIS A 61 -1.02 14.99 7.07
N GLN A 62 0.10 15.71 6.96
CA GLN A 62 0.69 16.39 8.14
C GLN A 62 -0.24 17.42 8.81
N ASP A 63 -1.13 18.05 8.03
CA ASP A 63 -2.11 19.02 8.55
C ASP A 63 -3.44 18.35 8.95
N GLY A 64 -3.43 17.04 9.23
CA GLY A 64 -4.61 16.24 9.50
C GLY A 64 -5.37 15.81 8.25
N GLY A 65 -6.19 14.76 8.42
CA GLY A 65 -6.83 14.04 7.32
C GLY A 65 -5.84 13.17 6.54
N TRP A 66 -6.15 12.95 5.27
CA TRP A 66 -5.41 12.02 4.39
C TRP A 66 -5.08 12.68 3.06
N VAL A 67 -3.94 12.33 2.49
CA VAL A 67 -3.78 12.35 1.04
C VAL A 67 -4.18 10.97 0.53
N ALA A 68 -4.85 10.91 -0.61
CA ALA A 68 -5.33 9.67 -1.20
C ALA A 68 -5.07 9.61 -2.70
N GLY A 69 -4.83 8.41 -3.20
CA GLY A 69 -4.85 8.08 -4.62
C GLY A 69 -6.18 7.42 -4.97
N MET A 70 -6.89 7.99 -5.94
CA MET A 70 -8.19 7.53 -6.40
C MET A 70 -8.21 7.34 -7.92
N GLU A 71 -9.35 7.02 -8.53
CA GLU A 71 -9.47 6.79 -9.98
C GLU A 71 -8.92 7.95 -10.81
N SER A 72 -9.32 9.17 -10.49
CA SER A 72 -9.09 10.36 -11.32
C SER A 72 -7.86 11.18 -10.91
N GLY A 73 -7.26 10.88 -9.75
CA GLY A 73 -6.04 11.57 -9.30
C GLY A 73 -5.81 11.52 -7.80
N PHE A 74 -5.21 12.59 -7.29
CA PHE A 74 -4.81 12.74 -5.90
C PHE A 74 -5.79 13.65 -5.15
N PHE A 75 -6.24 13.18 -4.00
CA PHE A 75 -7.28 13.83 -3.20
C PHE A 75 -6.80 14.14 -1.79
N ARG A 76 -7.42 15.15 -1.18
CA ARG A 76 -7.41 15.35 0.27
C ARG A 76 -8.72 14.85 0.84
N LEU A 77 -8.64 13.97 1.84
CA LEU A 77 -9.80 13.41 2.51
C LEU A 77 -9.84 13.82 3.99
N HIS A 78 -11.03 14.16 4.49
CA HIS A 78 -11.25 14.45 5.91
C HIS A 78 -12.50 13.69 6.41
N PRO A 79 -12.32 12.60 7.17
CA PRO A 79 -13.44 11.86 7.76
C PRO A 79 -14.02 12.61 8.97
N HIS A 80 -15.34 12.62 9.09
CA HIS A 80 -16.07 13.22 10.21
C HIS A 80 -16.77 12.18 11.08
N ASP A 81 -17.05 12.52 12.34
CA ASP A 81 -17.69 11.60 13.30
C ASP A 81 -19.17 11.28 12.97
N ASP A 82 -19.82 12.10 12.15
CA ASP A 82 -21.19 11.82 11.65
C ASP A 82 -21.21 10.82 10.48
N GLY A 83 -20.05 10.31 10.06
CA GLY A 83 -19.89 9.37 8.97
C GLY A 83 -19.72 10.03 7.59
N SER A 84 -19.75 11.36 7.48
CA SER A 84 -19.44 12.07 6.23
C SER A 84 -17.94 12.11 5.94
N LEU A 85 -17.58 12.24 4.66
CA LEU A 85 -16.20 12.32 4.18
C LEU A 85 -16.07 13.51 3.23
N ASP A 86 -15.31 14.52 3.65
CA ASP A 86 -14.89 15.55 2.71
C ASP A 86 -13.84 14.97 1.76
N SER A 87 -13.99 15.27 0.48
CA SER A 87 -13.13 14.78 -0.59
C SER A 87 -12.84 15.90 -1.59
N GLU A 88 -11.60 16.39 -1.60
CA GLU A 88 -11.16 17.48 -2.46
C GLU A 88 -10.11 16.97 -3.46
N LEU A 89 -10.38 17.11 -4.76
CA LEU A 89 -9.38 16.81 -5.79
C LEU A 89 -8.25 17.85 -5.73
N CYS A 90 -7.04 17.40 -5.41
CA CYS A 90 -5.87 18.28 -5.37
C CYS A 90 -5.14 18.34 -6.71
N ALA A 91 -5.01 17.20 -7.41
CA ALA A 91 -4.39 17.14 -8.73
C ALA A 91 -4.92 15.94 -9.52
N SER A 92 -5.26 16.15 -10.79
CA SER A 92 -5.73 15.09 -11.68
C SER A 92 -4.57 14.25 -12.22
N VAL A 93 -4.89 13.03 -12.62
CA VAL A 93 -4.02 12.16 -13.43
C VAL A 93 -4.69 11.94 -14.78
N GLU A 94 -3.97 12.22 -15.86
CA GLU A 94 -4.41 11.86 -17.20
C GLU A 94 -3.89 10.44 -17.52
N HIS A 95 -4.79 9.47 -17.41
CA HIS A 95 -4.49 8.09 -17.77
C HIS A 95 -4.38 7.93 -19.29
N SER A 96 -3.56 6.96 -19.74
CA SER A 96 -3.47 6.64 -21.17
C SER A 96 -4.70 5.92 -21.72
N ARG A 97 -5.62 5.48 -20.85
CA ARG A 97 -6.88 4.84 -21.18
C ARG A 97 -7.99 5.21 -20.20
N PRO A 98 -9.27 5.14 -20.62
CA PRO A 98 -10.40 5.43 -19.75
C PRO A 98 -10.68 4.34 -18.70
N ASP A 99 -10.16 3.13 -18.87
CA ASP A 99 -10.37 1.97 -17.97
C ASP A 99 -9.22 1.80 -16.97
N MET A 100 -8.73 2.90 -16.40
CA MET A 100 -7.60 2.93 -15.48
C MET A 100 -7.94 3.61 -14.17
N ARG A 101 -7.22 3.23 -13.11
CA ARG A 101 -7.27 3.85 -11.79
C ARG A 101 -5.88 3.89 -11.16
N LEU A 102 -5.70 4.72 -10.13
CA LEU A 102 -4.60 4.51 -9.18
C LEU A 102 -4.79 3.20 -8.39
N ASN A 103 -3.70 2.66 -7.86
CA ASN A 103 -3.59 1.40 -7.15
C ASN A 103 -2.80 1.60 -5.84
N ASP A 104 -1.79 0.78 -5.57
CA ASP A 104 -0.92 0.91 -4.41
C ASP A 104 -0.15 2.23 -4.41
N GLY A 105 0.10 2.74 -3.21
CA GLY A 105 0.77 4.00 -3.00
C GLY A 105 1.10 4.26 -1.54
N ARG A 106 2.13 5.06 -1.31
CA ARG A 106 2.63 5.45 0.00
C ARG A 106 3.52 6.68 -0.10
N CYS A 107 3.87 7.27 1.04
CA CYS A 107 4.89 8.30 1.07
C CYS A 107 6.30 7.72 0.96
N ASP A 108 7.19 8.45 0.30
CA ASP A 108 8.62 8.26 0.50
C ASP A 108 9.09 8.85 1.84
N ARG A 109 10.38 8.70 2.16
CA ARG A 109 10.95 9.18 3.44
C ARG A 109 10.95 10.69 3.60
N GLN A 110 10.68 11.45 2.53
CA GLN A 110 10.59 12.91 2.51
C GLN A 110 9.13 13.40 2.50
N GLY A 111 8.15 12.50 2.58
CA GLY A 111 6.73 12.86 2.62
C GLY A 111 6.14 13.20 1.25
N ARG A 112 6.77 12.77 0.15
CA ARG A 112 6.20 12.85 -1.20
C ARG A 112 5.31 11.65 -1.43
N PHE A 113 4.09 11.83 -1.91
CA PHE A 113 3.13 10.75 -2.06
C PHE A 113 3.28 10.10 -3.44
N TRP A 114 3.51 8.79 -3.45
CA TRP A 114 3.69 8.02 -4.68
C TRP A 114 2.50 7.08 -4.86
N ALA A 115 2.02 6.93 -6.09
CA ALA A 115 0.94 6.00 -6.42
C ALA A 115 1.13 5.39 -7.80
N GLY A 116 0.93 4.07 -7.90
CA GLY A 116 0.90 3.33 -9.15
C GLY A 116 -0.47 3.42 -9.81
N SER A 117 -0.55 3.30 -11.13
CA SER A 117 -1.81 3.11 -11.87
C SER A 117 -1.85 1.76 -12.56
N MET A 118 -3.07 1.29 -12.87
CA MET A 118 -3.28 0.03 -13.58
C MET A 118 -4.54 0.07 -14.45
N VAL A 119 -4.59 -0.82 -15.44
CA VAL A 119 -5.79 -1.09 -16.24
C VAL A 119 -6.70 -2.04 -15.45
N LEU A 120 -7.99 -1.71 -15.37
CA LEU A 120 -8.99 -2.50 -14.63
C LEU A 120 -9.15 -3.91 -15.22
N ASN A 121 -9.15 -4.03 -16.55
CA ASN A 121 -9.16 -5.31 -17.22
C ASN A 121 -7.76 -5.92 -17.23
N MET A 122 -7.45 -6.69 -16.17
CA MET A 122 -6.20 -7.43 -16.04
C MET A 122 -5.91 -8.37 -17.23
N GLY A 123 -6.94 -8.94 -17.85
CA GLY A 123 -6.78 -9.82 -19.02
C GLY A 123 -6.29 -9.13 -20.29
N ALA A 124 -6.28 -7.79 -20.33
CA ALA A 124 -5.73 -7.03 -21.43
C ALA A 124 -4.19 -7.12 -21.50
N ASN A 125 -3.52 -7.53 -20.41
CA ASN A 125 -2.06 -7.62 -20.30
C ASN A 125 -1.36 -6.32 -20.76
N ALA A 126 -2.00 -5.18 -20.53
CA ALA A 126 -1.59 -3.90 -21.10
C ALA A 126 -0.47 -3.29 -20.25
N GLU A 127 0.72 -3.11 -20.85
CA GLU A 127 1.85 -2.41 -20.23
C GLU A 127 1.60 -0.90 -20.21
N GLN A 128 0.62 -0.48 -19.42
CA GLN A 128 0.20 0.91 -19.28
C GLN A 128 0.18 1.39 -17.83
N GLY A 129 0.55 0.52 -16.89
CA GLY A 129 0.79 0.90 -15.51
C GLY A 129 1.94 1.89 -15.42
N ARG A 130 1.72 2.94 -14.63
CA ARG A 130 2.68 4.04 -14.43
C ARG A 130 2.82 4.31 -12.94
N LEU A 131 3.92 4.93 -12.56
CA LEU A 131 4.13 5.41 -11.20
C LEU A 131 4.18 6.93 -11.20
N TYR A 132 3.36 7.55 -10.36
CA TYR A 132 3.24 8.99 -10.22
C TYR A 132 3.78 9.42 -8.86
N ARG A 133 4.34 10.63 -8.80
CA ARG A 133 4.76 11.30 -7.58
C ARG A 133 3.99 12.62 -7.46
N TYR A 134 3.36 12.80 -6.31
CA TYR A 134 2.61 13.97 -5.95
C TYR A 134 3.24 14.69 -4.76
N GLU A 135 3.37 16.01 -4.91
CA GLU A 135 3.84 16.96 -3.91
C GLU A 135 2.85 18.11 -3.75
N ARG A 136 2.90 18.78 -2.60
CA ARG A 136 2.04 19.94 -2.33
C ARG A 136 2.27 21.05 -3.35
N GLY A 137 1.17 21.54 -3.93
CA GLY A 137 1.22 22.63 -4.92
C GLY A 137 1.81 22.21 -6.26
N GLN A 138 2.02 20.91 -6.49
CA GLN A 138 2.42 20.40 -7.80
C GLN A 138 1.36 20.74 -8.85
N ARG A 139 1.81 20.98 -10.08
CA ARG A 139 0.92 21.28 -11.20
C ARG A 139 0.04 20.06 -11.53
N SER A 140 -1.18 20.36 -11.96
CA SER A 140 -2.13 19.39 -12.50
C SER A 140 -2.16 19.51 -14.03
N PRO A 141 -2.27 18.40 -14.78
CA PRO A 141 -2.23 17.01 -14.32
C PRO A 141 -0.84 16.56 -13.84
N VAL A 142 -0.79 15.55 -12.97
CA VAL A 142 0.45 14.95 -12.48
C VAL A 142 1.08 14.06 -13.55
N GLU A 143 2.34 14.33 -13.89
CA GLU A 143 3.10 13.53 -14.84
C GLU A 143 3.68 12.27 -14.21
N ALA A 144 3.66 11.16 -14.97
CA ALA A 144 4.25 9.90 -14.55
C ALA A 144 5.78 10.01 -14.45
N GLN A 145 6.35 9.46 -13.39
CA GLN A 145 7.79 9.41 -13.14
C GLN A 145 8.42 8.11 -13.65
N LEU A 146 7.66 7.01 -13.63
CA LEU A 146 8.07 5.74 -14.22
C LEU A 146 6.95 5.12 -15.07
N SER A 147 7.35 4.33 -16.05
CA SER A 147 6.48 3.58 -16.96
C SER A 147 7.07 2.19 -17.25
N GLY A 148 6.38 1.40 -18.07
CA GLY A 148 6.80 0.04 -18.43
C GLY A 148 6.40 -1.00 -17.38
N PHE A 149 5.21 -0.83 -16.79
CA PHE A 149 4.60 -1.78 -15.85
C PHE A 149 3.22 -2.18 -16.37
N ILE A 150 2.74 -3.35 -15.94
CA ILE A 150 1.33 -3.74 -16.10
C ILE A 150 0.58 -3.38 -14.82
N VAL A 151 1.04 -3.86 -13.65
CA VAL A 151 0.45 -3.53 -12.34
C VAL A 151 1.52 -3.17 -11.31
N PRO A 152 1.98 -1.91 -11.26
CA PRO A 152 2.90 -1.45 -10.23
C PRO A 152 2.23 -1.59 -8.85
N ASN A 153 2.94 -2.23 -7.93
CA ASN A 153 2.50 -2.51 -6.57
C ASN A 153 3.73 -2.64 -5.65
N GLY A 154 3.56 -3.00 -4.39
CA GLY A 154 4.63 -3.34 -3.47
C GLY A 154 5.64 -2.21 -3.30
N LEU A 155 5.17 -0.96 -3.34
CA LEU A 155 6.06 0.18 -3.21
C LEU A 155 6.67 0.19 -1.80
N GLY A 156 7.98 0.41 -1.71
CA GLY A 156 8.69 0.50 -0.43
C GLY A 156 9.96 1.32 -0.54
N PHE A 157 10.43 1.87 0.58
CA PHE A 157 11.67 2.65 0.64
C PHE A 157 12.56 2.12 1.75
N SER A 158 13.87 2.01 1.52
CA SER A 158 14.86 1.61 2.54
C SER A 158 14.84 2.56 3.75
N PRO A 159 15.37 2.15 4.92
CA PRO A 159 15.37 2.98 6.13
C PRO A 159 15.96 4.39 5.93
N ASP A 160 17.03 4.49 5.15
CA ASP A 160 17.69 5.76 4.79
C ASP A 160 17.03 6.49 3.59
N GLY A 161 16.00 5.90 3.00
CA GLY A 161 15.27 6.43 1.84
C GLY A 161 16.02 6.30 0.51
N ARG A 162 17.25 5.79 0.48
CA ARG A 162 18.11 5.81 -0.71
C ARG A 162 17.88 4.67 -1.70
N THR A 163 17.03 3.71 -1.35
CA THR A 163 16.57 2.65 -2.25
C THR A 163 15.05 2.67 -2.31
N MET A 164 14.50 2.73 -3.52
CA MET A 164 13.09 2.50 -3.79
C MET A 164 12.91 1.07 -4.30
N TYR A 165 11.91 0.36 -3.77
CA TYR A 165 11.47 -0.95 -4.23
C TYR A 165 10.11 -0.81 -4.89
N LEU A 166 9.89 -1.51 -6.00
CA LEU A 166 8.61 -1.54 -6.68
C LEU A 166 8.43 -2.91 -7.33
N SER A 167 7.26 -3.50 -7.20
CA SER A 167 6.92 -4.75 -7.87
C SER A 167 5.98 -4.54 -9.05
N ASP A 168 5.96 -5.51 -9.96
CA ASP A 168 4.84 -5.68 -10.90
C ASP A 168 4.14 -6.99 -10.54
N SER A 169 2.92 -6.86 -10.01
CA SER A 169 2.13 -7.97 -9.51
C SER A 169 1.53 -8.83 -10.63
N HIS A 170 1.58 -8.37 -11.88
CA HIS A 170 0.92 -9.06 -12.97
C HIS A 170 1.48 -10.49 -13.15
N PRO A 171 0.64 -11.53 -13.36
CA PRO A 171 1.09 -12.91 -13.48
C PRO A 171 2.16 -13.17 -14.55
N LEU A 172 2.21 -12.35 -15.61
CA LEU A 172 3.22 -12.44 -16.67
C LEU A 172 4.59 -11.82 -16.28
N VAL A 173 4.64 -11.02 -15.21
CA VAL A 173 5.84 -10.27 -14.82
C VAL A 173 6.43 -10.82 -13.53
N GLN A 174 5.71 -10.70 -12.40
CA GLN A 174 6.11 -11.23 -11.08
C GLN A 174 7.57 -10.91 -10.68
N ARG A 175 7.93 -9.64 -10.77
CA ARG A 175 9.28 -9.16 -10.45
C ARG A 175 9.21 -8.01 -9.46
N ILE A 176 10.23 -7.94 -8.61
CA ILE A 176 10.48 -6.80 -7.73
C ILE A 176 11.77 -6.16 -8.21
N TRP A 177 11.74 -4.85 -8.43
CA TRP A 177 12.91 -4.04 -8.78
C TRP A 177 13.34 -3.18 -7.61
N ALA A 178 14.64 -2.92 -7.54
CA ALA A 178 15.21 -1.86 -6.73
C ALA A 178 15.71 -0.74 -7.64
N PHE A 179 15.67 0.48 -7.12
CA PHE A 179 16.16 1.70 -7.76
C PHE A 179 17.03 2.43 -6.75
N ASP A 180 18.09 3.06 -7.21
CA ASP A 180 18.75 4.10 -6.42
C ASP A 180 17.78 5.29 -6.38
N TYR A 181 17.57 5.87 -5.19
CA TYR A 181 16.62 6.94 -4.98
C TYR A 181 17.32 8.18 -4.43
N ASP A 182 17.30 9.25 -5.21
CA ASP A 182 17.78 10.54 -4.76
C ASP A 182 16.74 11.16 -3.82
N ILE A 183 17.06 11.22 -2.53
CA ILE A 183 16.18 11.76 -1.50
C ILE A 183 15.92 13.25 -1.68
N ASP A 184 16.83 14.01 -2.30
CA ASP A 184 16.68 15.46 -2.47
C ASP A 184 15.68 15.73 -3.60
N SER A 185 15.92 15.17 -4.78
CA SER A 185 15.07 15.40 -5.96
C SER A 185 13.83 14.50 -6.04
N GLY A 186 13.84 13.35 -5.38
CA GLY A 186 12.78 12.34 -5.42
C GLY A 186 12.78 11.54 -6.71
N THR A 187 13.97 11.32 -7.27
CA THR A 187 14.12 10.72 -8.59
C THR A 187 14.70 9.31 -8.44
N PRO A 188 13.95 8.27 -8.84
CA PRO A 188 14.49 6.91 -8.95
C PRO A 188 15.39 6.78 -10.19
N SER A 189 16.47 6.02 -10.06
CA SER A 189 17.43 5.72 -11.12
C SER A 189 18.00 4.31 -10.96
N ASN A 190 18.83 3.85 -11.92
CA ASN A 190 19.55 2.57 -11.83
C ASN A 190 18.65 1.37 -11.48
N ARG A 191 17.51 1.24 -12.18
CA ARG A 191 16.59 0.10 -12.05
C ARG A 191 17.35 -1.22 -12.21
N ARG A 192 17.24 -2.09 -11.21
CA ARG A 192 17.83 -3.44 -11.20
C ARG A 192 16.82 -4.45 -10.68
N LEU A 193 16.92 -5.69 -11.16
CA LEU A 193 16.14 -6.78 -10.58
C LEU A 193 16.58 -6.98 -9.13
N PHE A 194 15.63 -6.96 -8.20
CA PHE A 194 15.86 -7.25 -6.79
C PHE A 194 15.50 -8.69 -6.48
N VAL A 195 14.28 -9.10 -6.86
CA VAL A 195 13.77 -10.47 -6.67
C VAL A 195 12.96 -10.90 -7.89
N ASP A 196 13.21 -12.12 -8.35
CA ASP A 196 12.30 -12.84 -9.24
C ASP A 196 11.35 -13.68 -8.39
N MET A 197 10.04 -13.39 -8.46
CA MET A 197 9.02 -14.07 -7.67
C MET A 197 8.46 -15.31 -8.36
N GLN A 198 8.75 -15.54 -9.65
CA GLN A 198 8.25 -16.72 -10.38
C GLN A 198 8.57 -18.07 -9.71
N PRO A 199 9.77 -18.32 -9.13
CA PRO A 199 10.06 -19.56 -8.44
C PRO A 199 9.46 -19.63 -7.03
N LEU A 200 8.86 -18.55 -6.53
CA LEU A 200 8.31 -18.45 -5.18
C LEU A 200 6.78 -18.59 -5.20
N PRO A 201 6.16 -19.08 -4.11
CA PRO A 201 4.70 -19.20 -4.06
C PRO A 201 4.03 -17.83 -4.02
N GLY A 202 3.13 -17.57 -4.95
CA GLY A 202 2.30 -16.37 -4.97
C GLY A 202 2.93 -15.19 -5.70
N ARG A 203 2.07 -14.26 -6.12
CA ARG A 203 2.48 -13.05 -6.85
C ARG A 203 2.81 -11.94 -5.86
N PRO A 204 3.79 -11.07 -6.16
CA PRO A 204 4.03 -9.90 -5.32
C PRO A 204 2.79 -9.00 -5.36
N ASP A 205 2.41 -8.43 -4.23
CA ASP A 205 1.33 -7.45 -4.11
C ASP A 205 1.87 -6.24 -3.34
N GLY A 206 1.21 -5.77 -2.29
CA GLY A 206 1.67 -4.71 -1.41
C GLY A 206 2.86 -5.09 -0.50
N ALA A 207 3.63 -4.08 -0.07
CA ALA A 207 4.85 -4.22 0.71
C ALA A 207 5.02 -3.24 1.88
N ALA A 208 5.92 -3.59 2.79
CA ALA A 208 6.49 -2.73 3.83
C ALA A 208 8.00 -2.98 4.00
N VAL A 209 8.70 -2.08 4.68
CA VAL A 209 10.13 -2.24 5.03
C VAL A 209 10.30 -2.15 6.54
N ASP A 210 11.06 -3.09 7.10
CA ASP A 210 11.35 -3.12 8.53
C ASP A 210 12.57 -2.28 8.93
N ALA A 211 12.80 -2.13 10.23
CA ALA A 211 13.90 -1.33 10.78
C ALA A 211 15.29 -1.90 10.46
N ASP A 212 15.39 -3.19 10.14
CA ASP A 212 16.64 -3.84 9.69
C ASP A 212 16.87 -3.63 8.18
N GLY A 213 15.95 -2.94 7.49
CA GLY A 213 15.99 -2.70 6.05
C GLY A 213 15.50 -3.87 5.20
N CYS A 214 14.89 -4.89 5.80
CA CYS A 214 14.33 -6.00 5.05
C CYS A 214 12.97 -5.63 4.46
N TYR A 215 12.73 -6.10 3.24
CA TYR A 215 11.54 -5.83 2.44
C TYR A 215 10.52 -6.96 2.61
N TRP A 216 9.32 -6.62 3.05
CA TRP A 216 8.20 -7.52 3.27
C TRP A 216 7.18 -7.36 2.17
N ILE A 217 6.76 -8.44 1.52
CA ILE A 217 5.77 -8.42 0.44
C ILE A 217 4.70 -9.48 0.67
N CYS A 218 3.44 -9.08 0.54
CA CYS A 218 2.32 -10.00 0.47
C CYS A 218 2.42 -10.84 -0.80
N ALA A 219 2.41 -12.16 -0.63
CA ALA A 219 2.39 -13.11 -1.74
C ALA A 219 0.94 -13.52 -2.01
N ASN A 220 0.27 -12.70 -2.82
CA ASN A 220 -1.11 -12.92 -3.24
C ASN A 220 -1.23 -14.28 -3.94
N ASP A 221 -2.35 -14.97 -3.72
CA ASP A 221 -2.63 -16.35 -4.14
C ASP A 221 -1.92 -17.46 -3.33
N ALA A 222 -0.94 -17.14 -2.48
CA ALA A 222 -0.24 -18.13 -1.65
C ALA A 222 -0.59 -18.11 -0.16
N GLY A 223 -1.25 -17.05 0.33
CA GLY A 223 -1.49 -16.89 1.78
C GLY A 223 -0.21 -16.73 2.60
N LEU A 224 0.78 -16.08 2.00
CA LEU A 224 2.09 -15.84 2.62
C LEU A 224 2.46 -14.36 2.59
N ILE A 225 3.39 -14.00 3.47
CA ILE A 225 4.17 -12.76 3.41
C ILE A 225 5.63 -13.16 3.39
N HIS A 226 6.36 -12.76 2.35
CA HIS A 226 7.79 -13.02 2.23
C HIS A 226 8.59 -11.85 2.78
N ARG A 227 9.68 -12.15 3.51
CA ARG A 227 10.68 -11.18 3.94
C ARG A 227 11.96 -11.41 3.15
N PHE A 228 12.45 -10.38 2.47
CA PHE A 228 13.73 -10.39 1.76
C PHE A 228 14.73 -9.49 2.46
N THR A 229 15.98 -9.94 2.58
CA THR A 229 17.08 -9.11 3.05
C THR A 229 17.43 -8.01 2.03
N PRO A 230 18.18 -6.96 2.41
CA PRO A 230 18.54 -5.87 1.49
C PRO A 230 19.30 -6.27 0.22
N ASP A 231 19.88 -7.47 0.19
CA ASP A 231 20.54 -8.08 -0.98
C ASP A 231 19.61 -9.00 -1.81
N GLY A 232 18.32 -9.07 -1.49
CA GLY A 232 17.30 -9.79 -2.27
C GLY A 232 17.15 -11.27 -1.92
N ARG A 233 17.84 -11.76 -0.87
CA ARG A 233 17.69 -13.15 -0.43
C ARG A 233 16.42 -13.32 0.40
N LEU A 234 15.64 -14.36 0.11
CA LEU A 234 14.51 -14.75 0.95
C LEU A 234 15.02 -15.13 2.36
N ASP A 235 14.56 -14.41 3.37
CA ASP A 235 14.86 -14.67 4.77
C ASP A 235 13.85 -15.65 5.38
N ARG A 236 12.56 -15.34 5.24
CA ARG A 236 11.47 -16.15 5.78
C ARG A 236 10.13 -15.85 5.12
N SER A 237 9.16 -16.72 5.37
CA SER A 237 7.76 -16.57 4.97
C SER A 237 6.86 -16.72 6.19
N LEU A 238 5.85 -15.86 6.32
CA LEU A 238 4.82 -15.95 7.35
C LEU A 238 3.48 -16.32 6.72
N SER A 239 2.73 -17.23 7.33
CA SER A 239 1.41 -17.64 6.84
C SER A 239 0.30 -16.76 7.37
N VAL A 240 -0.68 -16.48 6.51
CA VAL A 240 -1.92 -15.74 6.82
C VAL A 240 -3.10 -16.65 6.43
N PRO A 241 -4.18 -16.75 7.22
CA PRO A 241 -5.26 -17.72 6.98
C PRO A 241 -6.22 -17.32 5.85
N VAL A 242 -5.70 -16.73 4.77
CA VAL A 242 -6.43 -16.35 3.56
C VAL A 242 -5.52 -16.56 2.35
N LYS A 243 -6.07 -16.86 1.17
CA LYS A 243 -5.24 -17.08 -0.03
C LYS A 243 -4.65 -15.80 -0.59
N LYS A 244 -5.32 -14.66 -0.42
CA LYS A 244 -5.00 -13.40 -1.09
C LYS A 244 -4.71 -12.27 -0.08
N PRO A 245 -3.61 -12.35 0.69
CA PRO A 245 -3.11 -11.17 1.40
C PRO A 245 -2.71 -10.13 0.36
N THR A 246 -3.06 -8.87 0.60
CA THR A 246 -2.87 -7.78 -0.36
C THR A 246 -1.73 -6.86 0.03
N MET A 247 -1.75 -6.33 1.24
CA MET A 247 -0.77 -5.35 1.71
C MET A 247 -0.51 -5.55 3.19
N CYS A 248 0.68 -5.14 3.63
CA CYS A 248 1.06 -5.21 5.02
C CYS A 248 1.65 -3.89 5.51
N ALA A 249 1.48 -3.61 6.79
CA ALA A 249 2.01 -2.42 7.43
C ALA A 249 2.40 -2.72 8.87
N PHE A 250 3.49 -2.13 9.33
CA PHE A 250 3.87 -2.21 10.73
C PHE A 250 3.10 -1.20 11.57
N GLY A 251 2.73 -1.62 12.78
CA GLY A 251 1.98 -0.79 13.70
C GLY A 251 2.02 -1.33 15.13
N GLY A 252 1.07 -0.87 15.94
CA GLY A 252 1.11 -1.03 17.39
C GLY A 252 2.08 -0.04 18.04
N SER A 253 1.98 0.12 19.36
CA SER A 253 2.75 1.12 20.11
C SER A 253 4.27 0.96 20.03
N ARG A 254 4.77 -0.23 19.65
CA ARG A 254 6.20 -0.52 19.48
C ARG A 254 6.60 -0.82 18.03
N LEU A 255 5.68 -0.65 17.07
CA LEU A 255 5.84 -1.01 15.66
C LEU A 255 6.25 -2.48 15.46
N ASP A 256 5.87 -3.38 16.37
CA ASP A 256 6.19 -4.82 16.35
C ASP A 256 4.99 -5.71 15.99
N THR A 257 3.89 -5.09 15.56
CA THR A 257 2.75 -5.79 14.96
C THR A 257 2.76 -5.55 13.46
N LEU A 258 2.66 -6.62 12.68
CA LEU A 258 2.40 -6.56 11.25
C LEU A 258 0.89 -6.72 11.03
N PHE A 259 0.26 -5.69 10.50
CA PHE A 259 -1.13 -5.73 10.03
C PHE A 259 -1.16 -6.14 8.57
N VAL A 260 -2.21 -6.89 8.18
CA VAL A 260 -2.32 -7.48 6.84
C VAL A 260 -3.77 -7.36 6.36
N THR A 261 -3.97 -6.72 5.21
CA THR A 261 -5.27 -6.67 4.53
C THR A 261 -5.40 -7.84 3.53
N SER A 262 -6.61 -8.12 3.06
CA SER A 262 -6.84 -9.21 2.11
C SER A 262 -7.99 -8.96 1.13
N ILE A 263 -8.05 -9.79 0.09
CA ILE A 263 -9.14 -9.82 -0.90
C ILE A 263 -10.15 -10.90 -0.53
N ARG A 264 -11.44 -10.56 -0.65
CA ARG A 264 -12.53 -11.51 -0.79
C ARG A 264 -12.93 -11.64 -2.26
N PRO A 265 -12.60 -12.77 -2.93
CA PRO A 265 -13.05 -13.01 -4.29
C PRO A 265 -14.57 -12.91 -4.42
N GLY A 266 -15.07 -12.35 -5.53
CA GLY A 266 -16.51 -12.19 -5.74
C GLY A 266 -17.30 -13.50 -5.86
N ASP A 267 -16.60 -14.60 -6.16
CA ASP A 267 -17.14 -15.97 -6.20
C ASP A 267 -17.03 -16.71 -4.86
N ASP A 268 -16.44 -16.09 -3.83
CA ASP A 268 -16.41 -16.64 -2.48
C ASP A 268 -17.81 -16.51 -1.84
N THR A 269 -18.45 -17.65 -1.62
CA THR A 269 -19.79 -17.77 -1.00
C THR A 269 -19.75 -18.44 0.37
N ASP A 270 -18.57 -18.81 0.88
CA ASP A 270 -18.44 -19.48 2.17
C ASP A 270 -18.66 -18.48 3.32
N PRO A 271 -19.67 -18.68 4.19
CA PRO A 271 -19.90 -17.80 5.33
C PRO A 271 -18.77 -17.85 6.37
N GLN A 272 -18.00 -18.94 6.42
CA GLN A 272 -16.86 -19.11 7.35
C GLN A 272 -15.53 -18.63 6.76
N SER A 273 -15.52 -18.17 5.50
CA SER A 273 -14.33 -17.61 4.87
C SER A 273 -13.89 -16.34 5.62
N LEU A 274 -12.59 -16.27 5.90
CA LEU A 274 -11.94 -15.09 6.48
C LEU A 274 -11.44 -14.10 5.40
N ALA A 275 -11.69 -14.41 4.12
CA ALA A 275 -11.24 -13.59 3.00
C ALA A 275 -11.85 -12.18 3.05
N GLY A 276 -11.04 -11.16 2.76
CA GLY A 276 -11.42 -9.76 2.94
C GLY A 276 -11.32 -9.26 4.39
N GLY A 277 -10.86 -10.11 5.32
CA GLY A 277 -10.55 -9.71 6.68
C GLY A 277 -9.23 -8.96 6.79
N VAL A 278 -9.04 -8.31 7.94
CA VAL A 278 -7.78 -7.68 8.36
C VAL A 278 -7.19 -8.50 9.48
N PHE A 279 -5.89 -8.78 9.40
CA PHE A 279 -5.17 -9.64 10.31
C PHE A 279 -4.04 -8.91 11.02
N ALA A 280 -3.63 -9.41 12.18
CA ALA A 280 -2.45 -8.97 12.90
C ALA A 280 -1.57 -10.18 13.26
N LEU A 281 -0.26 -10.00 13.20
CA LEU A 281 0.71 -10.97 13.70
C LEU A 281 1.98 -10.27 14.19
N ASN A 282 2.69 -10.89 15.12
CA ASN A 282 4.03 -10.44 15.51
C ASN A 282 5.07 -11.11 14.57
N PRO A 283 5.88 -10.34 13.82
CA PRO A 283 6.87 -10.88 12.90
C PRO A 283 8.25 -11.10 13.54
N GLY A 284 8.40 -10.83 14.84
CA GLY A 284 9.64 -10.91 15.60
C GLY A 284 10.63 -9.76 15.37
N VAL A 285 10.23 -8.73 14.63
CA VAL A 285 11.03 -7.53 14.32
C VAL A 285 10.15 -6.28 14.42
N LYS A 286 10.77 -5.10 14.40
CA LYS A 286 10.07 -3.82 14.38
C LYS A 286 10.09 -3.22 12.98
N GLY A 287 8.99 -2.57 12.63
CA GLY A 287 8.89 -1.72 11.46
C GLY A 287 9.37 -0.30 11.69
N LEU A 288 8.93 0.55 10.78
CA LEU A 288 9.16 1.99 10.77
C LEU A 288 7.82 2.70 10.73
N ALA A 289 7.75 3.89 11.31
CA ALA A 289 6.58 4.75 11.14
C ALA A 289 6.51 5.21 9.68
N GLU A 290 5.32 5.17 9.10
CA GLU A 290 5.10 5.70 7.75
C GLU A 290 5.21 7.23 7.77
N PRO A 291 5.95 7.85 6.84
CA PRO A 291 6.02 9.30 6.72
C PRO A 291 4.65 9.91 6.39
N ALA A 292 4.35 11.05 7.01
CA ALA A 292 3.19 11.84 6.63
C ALA A 292 3.44 12.61 5.33
N PHE A 293 2.42 12.77 4.50
CA PHE A 293 2.50 13.59 3.30
C PHE A 293 2.69 15.07 3.65
N GLY A 294 3.69 15.68 3.01
CA GLY A 294 4.15 17.04 3.27
C GLY A 294 5.00 17.18 4.53
N GLY A 295 5.14 16.12 5.34
CA GLY A 295 5.95 16.11 6.54
C GLY A 295 7.44 16.09 6.19
N LEU A 296 8.14 17.18 6.43
CA LEU A 296 9.60 17.14 6.53
C LEU A 296 9.93 16.42 7.83
N ASN A 297 10.46 15.19 7.75
CA ASN A 297 11.08 14.55 8.91
C ASN A 297 12.31 15.37 9.34
N HIS A 298 12.09 16.35 10.21
CA HIS A 298 13.15 16.93 11.02
C HIS A 298 13.50 15.93 12.14
N SER A 299 14.29 14.91 11.81
CA SER A 299 14.99 14.13 12.84
C SER A 299 16.30 13.54 12.31
N ALA A 300 17.32 14.39 12.28
CA ALA A 300 18.68 13.98 12.59
C ALA A 300 19.36 15.12 13.36
N SER A 301 19.24 15.08 14.69
CA SER A 301 20.22 15.67 15.62
C SER A 301 21.07 14.55 16.17
#